data_AF-A0A1E3UK61-F1
#
_entry.id   AF-A0A1E3UK61-F1
#
_cell.length_a   1.000
_cell.length_b   1.000
_cell.length_c   1.000
_cell.angle_alpha   90.00
_cell.angle_beta   90.00
_cell.angle_gamma   90.00
#
_symmetry.space_group_name_H-M   'P 1'
#
loop_
_entity.id
_entity.type
_entity.pdbx_description
1 polymer ?
#
loop_
_entity_poly.entity_id
_entity_poly.type
_entity_poly.pdbx_seq_one_letter_code
_entity_poly.pdbx_strand_id
1 'polypeptide(L)'
;MQFMIDFENTGSAGLRGASFLLPEDTVTIFYSESSDKAESGFMSDIFASGCVCRGYKLFRSGKNSLDFYIASELGRIFGNGYAGKAAIVSKDQGFKGVADFWRYCSDEKHTVILDSTIEKCIHEAQERNERTYHVRQRLKRVSIEAELSAYKERNRMKSLIHNALAETEFAETAEEVQNIISEQPERKIIYLNTLKRFGKRDGLKIYRSVRKVLDLKD
;
A
#
# COMPACT_ATOMS: atom_id res chain seq x y z
N MET A 1 10.40 11.21 -3.66
CA MET A 1 9.37 12.24 -3.38
C MET A 1 9.72 12.98 -2.10
N GLN A 2 9.21 14.19 -1.91
CA GLN A 2 9.35 14.96 -0.66
C GLN A 2 8.01 14.96 0.07
N PHE A 3 7.96 14.48 1.31
CA PHE A 3 6.75 14.44 2.14
C PHE A 3 6.89 15.43 3.30
N MET A 4 6.01 16.42 3.35
CA MET A 4 5.92 17.39 4.43
C MET A 4 4.71 17.04 5.29
N ILE A 5 4.97 16.47 6.46
CA ILE A 5 3.92 15.99 7.37
C ILE A 5 3.52 17.11 8.31
N ASP A 6 2.26 17.55 8.17
CA ASP A 6 1.60 18.38 9.16
C ASP A 6 1.10 17.50 10.30
N PHE A 7 1.99 17.25 11.26
CA PHE A 7 1.72 16.32 12.36
C PHE A 7 0.78 16.92 13.41
N GLU A 8 0.67 18.24 13.50
CA GLU A 8 -0.32 18.90 14.36
C GLU A 8 -1.74 18.61 13.86
N ASN A 9 -1.95 18.64 12.54
CA ASN A 9 -3.26 18.41 11.95
C ASN A 9 -3.62 16.91 11.83
N THR A 10 -2.64 16.06 11.52
CA THR A 10 -2.90 14.66 11.15
C THR A 10 -2.55 13.65 12.25
N GLY A 11 -1.63 14.00 13.16
CA GLY A 11 -1.03 13.07 14.12
C GLY A 11 -0.48 11.81 13.43
N SER A 12 -0.46 10.69 14.17
CA SER A 12 -0.02 9.39 13.63
C SER A 12 -0.79 8.94 12.39
N ALA A 13 -2.04 9.38 12.21
CA ALA A 13 -2.83 9.00 11.03
C ALA A 13 -2.22 9.53 9.72
N GLY A 14 -1.51 10.67 9.76
CA GLY A 14 -0.77 11.20 8.61
C GLY A 14 0.31 10.25 8.11
N LEU A 15 0.92 9.48 9.01
CA LEU A 15 2.02 8.55 8.71
C LEU A 15 1.54 7.23 8.08
N ARG A 16 0.23 7.00 7.95
CA ARG A 16 -0.30 5.80 7.30
C ARG A 16 0.25 5.68 5.87
N GLY A 17 0.83 4.53 5.58
CA GLY A 17 1.54 4.28 4.32
C GLY A 17 3.06 4.41 4.41
N ALA A 18 3.63 4.66 5.60
CA ALA A 18 5.07 4.71 5.80
C ALA A 18 5.82 3.47 5.27
N SER A 19 5.22 2.29 5.31
CA SER A 19 5.79 1.05 4.74
C SER A 19 5.94 1.05 3.21
N PHE A 20 5.39 2.06 2.50
CA PHE A 20 5.57 2.25 1.06
C PHE A 20 6.63 3.30 0.70
N LEU A 21 7.31 3.87 1.69
CA LEU A 21 8.42 4.80 1.46
C LEU A 21 9.61 4.09 0.82
N LEU A 22 10.35 4.83 0.00
CA LEU A 22 11.56 4.38 -0.68
C LEU A 22 12.79 5.11 -0.13
N PRO A 23 14.00 4.55 -0.28
CA PRO A 23 15.24 5.20 0.17
C PRO A 23 15.46 6.60 -0.41
N GLU A 24 14.97 6.87 -1.62
CA GLU A 24 15.10 8.16 -2.30
C GLU A 24 14.07 9.20 -1.84
N ASP A 25 13.12 8.81 -0.98
CA ASP A 25 12.18 9.75 -0.39
C ASP A 25 12.82 10.57 0.73
N THR A 26 12.16 11.66 1.04
CA THR A 26 12.42 12.44 2.24
C THR A 26 11.11 12.67 2.96
N VAL A 27 11.08 12.35 4.25
CA VAL A 27 9.99 12.65 5.16
C VAL A 27 10.43 13.75 6.11
N THR A 28 9.71 14.86 6.11
CA THR A 28 9.93 15.99 7.00
C THR A 28 8.69 16.17 7.87
N ILE A 29 8.82 15.89 9.17
CA ILE A 29 7.73 15.96 10.14
C ILE A 29 7.75 17.32 10.82
N PHE A 30 6.69 18.10 10.64
CA PHE A 30 6.49 19.37 11.31
C PHE A 30 5.52 19.16 12.48
N TYR A 31 5.94 19.57 13.68
CA TYR A 31 5.19 19.27 14.89
C TYR A 31 5.32 20.37 15.94
N SER A 32 4.36 20.45 16.85
CA SER A 32 4.35 21.38 17.97
C SER A 32 4.44 20.63 19.29
N GLU A 33 4.60 21.36 20.39
CA GLU A 33 4.64 20.76 21.73
C GLU A 33 3.33 20.05 22.11
N SER A 34 2.20 20.47 21.56
CA SER A 34 0.91 19.81 21.75
C SER A 34 0.71 18.55 20.90
N SER A 35 1.60 18.30 19.91
CA SER A 35 1.53 17.14 19.03
C SER A 35 2.94 16.58 18.81
N ASP A 36 3.56 16.00 19.84
CA ASP A 36 4.94 15.49 19.78
C ASP A 36 5.05 13.96 19.93
N LYS A 37 3.91 13.26 19.98
CA LYS A 37 3.85 11.80 20.17
C LYS A 37 3.34 11.11 18.92
N ALA A 38 4.19 10.28 18.33
CA ALA A 38 3.84 9.39 17.24
C ALA A 38 3.75 7.93 17.71
N GLU A 39 2.94 7.13 17.03
CA GLU A 39 2.94 5.67 17.20
C GLU A 39 4.26 5.08 16.71
N SER A 40 4.91 4.27 17.55
CA SER A 40 6.24 3.73 17.26
C SER A 40 6.29 2.87 16.00
N GLY A 41 5.19 2.17 15.65
CA GLY A 41 5.11 1.37 14.43
C GLY A 41 5.38 2.18 13.17
N PHE A 42 4.76 3.37 13.03
CA PHE A 42 5.00 4.23 11.87
C PHE A 42 6.42 4.80 11.84
N MET A 43 7.00 5.11 13.00
CA MET A 43 8.40 5.57 13.06
C MET A 43 9.36 4.46 12.63
N SER A 44 9.12 3.22 13.08
CA SER A 44 9.88 2.04 12.65
C SER A 44 9.79 1.82 11.15
N ASP A 45 8.60 1.95 10.55
CA ASP A 45 8.41 1.84 9.10
C ASP A 45 9.22 2.90 8.33
N ILE A 46 9.18 4.17 8.78
CA ILE A 46 9.96 5.26 8.18
C ILE A 46 11.46 4.93 8.23
N PHE A 47 11.97 4.51 9.39
CA PHE A 47 13.39 4.21 9.53
C PHE A 47 13.82 2.96 8.73
N ALA A 48 12.97 1.93 8.69
CA ALA A 48 13.22 0.71 7.93
C ALA A 48 13.23 0.95 6.42
N SER A 49 12.52 1.97 5.92
CA SER A 49 12.52 2.33 4.50
C SER A 49 13.86 2.84 3.97
N GLY A 50 14.77 3.28 4.86
CA GLY A 50 16.03 3.91 4.48
C GLY A 50 15.90 5.32 3.92
N CYS A 51 14.69 5.90 3.92
CA CYS A 51 14.47 7.27 3.47
C CYS A 51 15.13 8.28 4.42
N VAL A 52 15.31 9.52 3.93
CA VAL A 52 15.74 10.60 4.81
C VAL A 52 14.58 11.03 5.71
N CYS A 53 14.77 11.02 7.03
CA CYS A 53 13.77 11.49 8.00
C CYS A 53 14.27 12.72 8.75
N ARG A 54 13.45 13.77 8.81
CA ARG A 54 13.72 15.04 9.52
C ARG A 54 12.53 15.44 10.39
N GLY A 55 12.81 16.13 11.48
CA GLY A 55 11.80 16.70 12.37
C GLY A 55 12.03 18.18 12.62
N TYR A 56 10.99 19.00 12.49
CA TYR A 56 11.00 20.42 12.82
C TYR A 56 9.93 20.72 13.89
N LYS A 57 10.38 20.89 15.14
CA LYS A 57 9.54 21.38 16.23
C LYS A 57 9.31 22.88 16.07
N LEU A 58 8.06 23.34 16.18
CA LEU A 58 7.74 24.76 16.20
C LEU A 58 8.45 25.47 17.35
N PHE A 59 9.17 26.54 17.05
CA PHE A 59 9.86 27.34 18.06
C PHE A 59 8.94 28.33 18.79
N ARG A 60 7.99 28.94 18.08
CA ARG A 60 6.95 29.80 18.64
C ARG A 60 5.60 29.32 18.17
N SER A 61 4.65 29.18 19.09
CA SER A 61 3.26 28.88 18.78
C SER A 61 2.53 30.16 18.40
N GLY A 62 1.83 30.10 17.28
CA GLY A 62 1.00 31.17 16.75
C GLY A 62 0.05 30.55 15.74
N LYS A 63 -1.12 31.16 15.53
CA LYS A 63 -2.11 30.67 14.58
C LYS A 63 -1.45 30.44 13.22
N ASN A 64 -1.56 29.22 12.68
CA ASN A 64 -1.02 28.81 11.37
C ASN A 64 0.53 28.86 11.26
N SER A 65 1.26 28.84 12.37
CA SER A 65 2.74 28.91 12.32
C SER A 65 3.37 27.72 11.59
N LEU A 66 2.75 26.54 11.73
CA LEU A 66 3.23 25.31 11.10
C LEU A 66 3.07 25.37 9.57
N ASP A 67 1.96 25.96 9.10
CA ASP A 67 1.71 26.17 7.66
C ASP A 67 2.83 26.99 7.01
N PHE A 68 3.30 28.04 7.70
CA PHE A 68 4.43 28.85 7.22
C PHE A 68 5.73 28.06 7.18
N TYR A 69 5.97 27.15 8.12
CA TYR A 69 7.16 26.29 8.09
C TYR A 69 7.11 25.35 6.89
N ILE A 70 5.96 24.71 6.64
CA ILE A 70 5.76 23.81 5.49
C ILE A 70 5.93 24.57 4.18
N ALA A 71 5.28 25.73 4.02
CA ALA A 71 5.39 26.54 2.81
C ALA A 71 6.82 27.04 2.56
N SER A 72 7.52 27.45 3.62
CA SER A 72 8.92 27.89 3.54
C SER A 72 9.86 26.76 3.16
N GLU A 73 9.70 25.58 3.76
CA GLU A 73 10.51 24.40 3.42
C GLU A 73 10.28 23.94 1.98
N LEU A 74 9.02 23.96 1.52
CA LEU A 74 8.69 23.72 0.11
C LEU A 74 9.43 24.67 -0.83
N GLY A 75 9.38 25.97 -0.52
CA GLY A 75 10.11 26.98 -1.29
C GLY A 75 11.61 26.75 -1.29
N ARG A 76 12.20 26.38 -0.14
CA ARG A 76 13.62 26.03 -0.04
C ARG A 76 13.97 24.80 -0.88
N ILE A 77 13.14 23.76 -0.86
CA ILE A 77 13.36 22.53 -1.62
C ILE A 77 13.35 22.80 -3.12
N PHE A 78 12.31 23.48 -3.62
CA PHE A 78 12.22 23.79 -5.05
C PHE A 78 13.26 24.82 -5.48
N GLY A 79 13.51 25.86 -4.67
CA GLY A 79 14.57 26.85 -4.93
C GLY A 79 15.99 26.26 -4.96
N ASN A 80 16.20 25.11 -4.31
CA ASN A 80 17.45 24.35 -4.38
C ASN A 80 17.51 23.39 -5.61
N GLY A 81 16.56 23.46 -6.53
CA GLY A 81 16.56 22.72 -7.78
C GLY A 81 15.95 21.31 -7.71
N TYR A 82 15.16 20.98 -6.68
CA TYR A 82 14.46 19.71 -6.65
C TYR A 82 13.35 19.66 -7.73
N ALA A 83 13.57 18.83 -8.76
CA ALA A 83 12.63 18.70 -9.89
C ALA A 83 11.52 17.65 -9.68
N GLY A 84 11.50 16.95 -8.54
CA GLY A 84 10.53 15.89 -8.28
C GLY A 84 9.19 16.40 -7.71
N LYS A 85 8.32 15.45 -7.34
CA LYS A 85 7.03 15.76 -6.70
C LYS A 85 7.19 15.96 -5.20
N ALA A 86 6.40 16.86 -4.64
CA ALA A 86 6.28 17.08 -3.21
C ALA A 86 4.83 16.80 -2.75
N ALA A 87 4.66 16.41 -1.50
CA ALA A 87 3.39 16.04 -0.92
C ALA A 87 3.24 16.67 0.47
N ILE A 88 2.22 17.50 0.66
CA ILE A 88 1.81 17.99 1.97
C ILE A 88 0.82 16.98 2.53
N VAL A 89 1.16 16.38 3.67
CA VAL A 89 0.29 15.44 4.37
C VAL A 89 -0.46 16.21 5.45
N SER A 90 -1.64 16.72 5.10
CA SER A 90 -2.53 17.49 5.96
C SER A 90 -4.00 17.33 5.54
N LYS A 91 -4.94 17.50 6.47
CA LYS A 91 -6.37 17.65 6.16
C LYS A 91 -6.73 19.11 5.90
N ASP A 92 -5.86 20.06 6.24
CA ASP A 92 -6.12 21.47 6.04
C ASP A 92 -6.15 21.83 4.55
N GLN A 93 -7.31 22.30 4.10
CA GLN A 93 -7.53 22.71 2.72
C GLN A 93 -6.86 24.05 2.39
N GLY A 94 -6.39 24.80 3.39
CA GLY A 94 -5.60 26.01 3.21
C GLY A 94 -4.33 25.78 2.39
N PHE A 95 -3.73 24.59 2.47
CA PHE A 95 -2.57 24.20 1.67
C PHE A 95 -2.86 24.08 0.16
N LYS A 96 -4.12 24.11 -0.28
CA LYS A 96 -4.43 24.24 -1.71
C LYS A 96 -3.83 25.51 -2.30
N GLY A 97 -3.79 26.60 -1.54
CA GLY A 97 -3.13 27.84 -1.99
C GLY A 97 -1.64 27.64 -2.28
N VAL A 98 -0.95 26.81 -1.48
CA VAL A 98 0.46 26.46 -1.72
C VAL A 98 0.60 25.61 -2.98
N ALA A 99 -0.27 24.60 -3.15
CA ALA A 99 -0.26 23.77 -4.35
C ALA A 99 -0.57 24.57 -5.63
N ASP A 100 -1.56 25.46 -5.57
CA ASP A 100 -1.96 26.33 -6.68
C ASP A 100 -0.83 27.31 -7.04
N PHE A 101 -0.14 27.88 -6.05
CA PHE A 101 1.02 28.75 -6.32
C PHE A 101 2.09 28.03 -7.15
N TRP A 102 2.50 26.83 -6.74
CA TRP A 102 3.52 26.07 -7.45
C TRP A 102 3.05 25.52 -8.80
N ARG A 103 1.74 25.28 -8.94
CA ARG A 103 1.17 24.76 -10.18
C ARG A 103 0.90 25.84 -11.23
N TYR A 104 0.47 27.03 -10.80
CA TYR A 104 -0.05 28.07 -11.68
C TYR A 104 0.73 29.38 -11.62
N CYS A 105 1.27 29.77 -10.46
CA CYS A 105 1.90 31.09 -10.28
C CYS A 105 3.42 31.10 -10.47
N SER A 106 4.14 30.11 -9.94
CA SER A 106 5.61 30.03 -10.03
C SER A 106 6.09 29.97 -11.49
N ASP A 107 7.23 30.58 -11.82
CA ASP A 107 7.83 30.45 -13.17
C ASP A 107 8.20 28.99 -13.47
N GLU A 108 8.79 28.32 -12.50
CA GLU A 108 9.05 26.88 -12.54
C GLU A 108 7.85 26.13 -11.97
N LYS A 109 7.18 25.32 -12.80
CA LYS A 109 5.98 24.58 -12.39
C LYS A 109 6.36 23.31 -11.65
N HIS A 110 5.85 23.18 -10.42
CA HIS A 110 6.02 21.96 -9.63
C HIS A 110 4.68 21.29 -9.33
N THR A 111 4.74 19.99 -9.02
CA THR A 111 3.58 19.23 -8.55
C THR A 111 3.67 19.09 -7.04
N VAL A 112 2.73 19.75 -6.35
CA VAL A 112 2.50 19.61 -4.91
C VAL A 112 1.17 18.89 -4.72
N ILE A 113 1.20 17.75 -4.05
CA ILE A 113 0.05 16.92 -3.72
C ILE A 113 -0.41 17.27 -2.31
N LEU A 114 -1.71 17.31 -2.07
CA LEU A 114 -2.29 17.52 -0.74
C LEU A 114 -3.25 16.38 -0.42
N ASP A 115 -2.93 15.59 0.60
CA ASP A 115 -3.86 14.60 1.13
C ASP A 115 -3.58 14.32 2.62
N SER A 116 -4.45 13.55 3.27
CA SER A 116 -4.43 13.33 4.70
C SER A 116 -3.41 12.28 5.17
N THR A 117 -2.85 11.47 4.27
CA THR A 117 -1.91 10.37 4.61
C THR A 117 -0.83 10.18 3.54
N ILE A 118 0.32 9.60 3.92
CA ILE A 118 1.40 9.23 2.98
C ILE A 118 0.89 8.32 1.86
N GLU A 119 0.14 7.25 2.17
CA GLU A 119 -0.37 6.31 1.14
C GLU A 119 -1.28 7.01 0.12
N LYS A 120 -2.11 7.95 0.55
CA LYS A 120 -2.95 8.70 -0.40
C LYS A 120 -2.14 9.68 -1.24
N CYS A 121 -1.14 10.34 -0.66
CA CYS A 121 -0.23 11.17 -1.45
C CYS A 121 0.53 10.36 -2.50
N ILE A 122 0.98 9.13 -2.18
CA ILE A 122 1.60 8.21 -3.14
C ILE A 122 0.62 7.81 -4.25
N HIS A 123 -0.65 7.56 -3.88
CA HIS A 123 -1.71 7.26 -4.84
C HIS A 123 -1.92 8.41 -5.84
N GLU A 124 -2.10 9.64 -5.33
CA GLU A 124 -2.31 10.85 -6.13
C GLU A 124 -1.07 11.27 -6.93
N ALA A 125 0.14 10.90 -6.47
CA ALA A 125 1.35 11.12 -7.24
C ALA A 125 1.34 10.37 -8.58
N GLN A 126 0.60 9.26 -8.70
CA GLN A 126 0.47 8.48 -9.92
C GLN A 126 1.81 8.14 -10.62
N GLU A 127 2.87 7.92 -9.84
CA GLU A 127 4.17 7.49 -10.39
C GLU A 127 4.06 6.09 -11.00
N ARG A 128 4.88 5.80 -12.01
CA ARG A 128 4.92 4.49 -12.69
C ARG A 128 5.94 3.58 -12.02
N ASN A 129 5.66 3.18 -10.78
CA ASN A 129 6.51 2.29 -9.99
C ASN A 129 5.67 1.26 -9.20
N GLU A 130 6.36 0.24 -8.66
CA GLU A 130 5.73 -0.85 -7.92
C GLU A 130 5.00 -0.36 -6.66
N ARG A 131 5.58 0.60 -5.92
CA ARG A 131 4.93 1.16 -4.71
C ARG A 131 3.56 1.76 -5.02
N THR A 132 3.43 2.54 -6.10
CA THR A 132 2.17 3.18 -6.47
C THR A 132 1.16 2.13 -6.94
N TYR A 133 1.62 1.06 -7.58
CA TYR A 133 0.76 -0.09 -7.90
C TYR A 133 0.21 -0.75 -6.63
N HIS A 134 1.05 -1.07 -5.64
CA HIS A 134 0.62 -1.69 -4.38
C HIS A 134 -0.34 -0.79 -3.58
N VAL A 135 -0.04 0.49 -3.48
CA VAL A 135 -0.92 1.49 -2.85
C VAL A 135 -2.27 1.54 -3.56
N ARG A 136 -2.32 1.53 -4.89
CA ARG A 136 -3.59 1.50 -5.65
C ARG A 136 -4.40 0.24 -5.36
N GLN A 137 -3.76 -0.93 -5.25
CA GLN A 137 -4.49 -2.14 -4.87
C GLN A 137 -5.05 -2.04 -3.45
N ARG A 138 -4.27 -1.51 -2.51
CA ARG A 138 -4.69 -1.35 -1.11
C ARG A 138 -5.85 -0.37 -0.95
N LEU A 139 -5.87 0.72 -1.71
CA LEU A 139 -6.91 1.75 -1.65
C LEU A 139 -8.10 1.48 -2.60
N LYS A 140 -8.06 0.35 -3.34
CA LYS A 140 -9.13 -0.02 -4.27
C LYS A 140 -10.44 -0.21 -3.50
N ARG A 141 -11.47 0.52 -3.92
CA ARG A 141 -12.83 0.34 -3.41
C ARG A 141 -13.41 -0.94 -4.01
N VAL A 142 -13.83 -1.85 -3.14
CA VAL A 142 -14.45 -3.13 -3.48
C VAL A 142 -15.80 -3.25 -2.78
N SER A 143 -16.72 -4.03 -3.35
CA SER A 143 -17.98 -4.34 -2.68
C SER A 143 -17.72 -5.33 -1.55
N ILE A 144 -18.19 -5.00 -0.35
CA ILE A 144 -18.12 -5.88 0.82
C ILE A 144 -18.83 -7.21 0.51
N GLU A 145 -19.98 -7.17 -0.17
CA GLU A 145 -20.74 -8.37 -0.53
C GLU A 145 -19.95 -9.26 -1.49
N ALA A 146 -19.28 -8.67 -2.49
CA ALA A 146 -18.45 -9.40 -3.43
C ALA A 146 -17.24 -10.05 -2.74
N GLU A 147 -16.57 -9.31 -1.84
CA GLU A 147 -15.43 -9.84 -1.08
C GLU A 147 -15.84 -10.96 -0.13
N LEU A 148 -16.96 -10.80 0.59
CA LEU A 148 -17.48 -11.85 1.47
C LEU A 148 -17.91 -13.09 0.69
N SER A 149 -18.51 -12.90 -0.49
CA SER A 149 -18.88 -14.01 -1.39
C SER A 149 -17.63 -14.74 -1.90
N ALA A 150 -16.62 -14.00 -2.36
CA ALA A 150 -15.35 -14.56 -2.79
C ALA A 150 -14.60 -15.26 -1.64
N TYR A 151 -14.66 -14.72 -0.42
CA TYR A 151 -14.10 -15.34 0.77
C TYR A 151 -14.81 -16.65 1.13
N LYS A 152 -16.15 -16.66 1.13
CA LYS A 152 -16.95 -17.87 1.35
C LYS A 152 -16.65 -18.94 0.31
N GLU A 153 -16.55 -18.57 -0.96
CA GLU A 153 -16.23 -19.52 -2.03
C GLU A 153 -14.81 -20.07 -1.89
N ARG A 154 -13.82 -19.22 -1.57
CA ARG A 154 -12.45 -19.68 -1.27
C ARG A 154 -12.42 -20.68 -0.10
N ASN A 155 -13.14 -20.41 0.97
CA ASN A 155 -13.23 -21.32 2.12
C ASN A 155 -13.97 -22.61 1.77
N ARG A 156 -15.03 -22.54 0.96
CA ARG A 156 -15.73 -23.71 0.44
C ARG A 156 -14.79 -24.58 -0.39
N MET A 157 -14.05 -23.98 -1.33
CA MET A 157 -13.06 -24.68 -2.15
C MET A 157 -11.99 -25.34 -1.28
N LYS A 158 -11.45 -24.62 -0.27
CA LYS A 158 -10.49 -25.17 0.70
C LYS A 158 -11.05 -26.43 1.38
N SER A 159 -12.27 -26.35 1.92
CA SER A 159 -12.91 -27.50 2.59
C SER A 159 -13.15 -28.67 1.64
N LEU A 160 -13.56 -28.41 0.39
CA LEU A 160 -13.76 -29.45 -0.62
C LEU A 160 -12.45 -30.18 -0.95
N ILE A 161 -11.35 -29.44 -1.12
CA ILE A 161 -10.02 -30.02 -1.40
C ILE A 161 -9.55 -30.87 -0.23
N HIS A 162 -9.61 -30.34 0.99
CA HIS A 162 -9.22 -31.09 2.19
C HIS A 162 -10.05 -32.37 2.35
N ASN A 163 -11.38 -32.29 2.22
CA ASN A 163 -12.25 -33.46 2.35
C ASN A 163 -12.01 -34.50 1.24
N ALA A 164 -11.73 -34.06 0.01
CA ALA A 164 -11.46 -34.97 -1.12
C ALA A 164 -10.14 -35.74 -0.97
N LEU A 165 -9.21 -35.22 -0.18
CA LEU A 165 -7.89 -35.83 0.05
C LEU A 165 -7.76 -36.51 1.42
N ALA A 166 -8.64 -36.19 2.37
CA ALA A 166 -8.59 -36.71 3.74
C ALA A 166 -8.59 -38.25 3.82
N GLU A 167 -9.42 -38.91 3.01
CA GLU A 167 -9.53 -40.38 2.95
C GLU A 167 -8.51 -41.01 1.99
N THR A 168 -7.49 -40.27 1.58
CA THR A 168 -6.47 -40.74 0.64
C THR A 168 -5.08 -40.65 1.26
N GLU A 169 -4.11 -41.34 0.64
CA GLU A 169 -2.68 -41.23 0.97
C GLU A 169 -2.11 -39.79 0.77
N PHE A 170 -2.90 -38.86 0.25
CA PHE A 170 -2.50 -37.49 -0.11
C PHE A 170 -3.07 -36.41 0.84
N ALA A 171 -3.61 -36.77 2.00
CA ALA A 171 -4.22 -35.83 2.94
C ALA A 171 -3.31 -34.64 3.29
N GLU A 172 -2.00 -34.89 3.47
CA GLU A 172 -1.01 -33.86 3.80
C GLU A 172 -0.71 -32.90 2.63
N THR A 173 -1.06 -33.27 1.40
CA THR A 173 -0.80 -32.44 0.20
C THR A 173 -1.90 -31.40 -0.07
N ALA A 174 -2.98 -31.40 0.73
CA ALA A 174 -4.16 -30.57 0.48
C ALA A 174 -3.86 -29.07 0.39
N GLU A 175 -2.93 -28.57 1.20
CA GLU A 175 -2.52 -27.16 1.17
C GLU A 175 -1.72 -26.82 -0.09
N GLU A 176 -0.79 -27.68 -0.52
CA GLU A 176 -0.07 -27.49 -1.78
C GLU A 176 -1.01 -27.53 -2.99
N VAL A 177 -2.00 -28.42 -2.99
CA VAL A 177 -3.00 -28.51 -4.05
C VAL A 177 -3.91 -27.29 -4.06
N GLN A 178 -4.27 -26.75 -2.90
CA GLN A 178 -5.01 -25.50 -2.79
C GLN A 178 -4.24 -24.33 -3.40
N ASN A 179 -2.92 -24.24 -3.19
CA ASN A 179 -2.08 -23.20 -3.77
C ASN A 179 -2.05 -23.28 -5.30
N ILE A 180 -1.86 -24.48 -5.86
CA ILE A 180 -1.88 -24.71 -7.33
C ILE A 180 -3.18 -24.19 -7.95
N ILE A 181 -4.32 -24.43 -7.31
CA ILE A 181 -5.64 -24.05 -7.83
C ILE A 181 -5.90 -22.55 -7.66
N SER A 182 -5.42 -21.95 -6.57
CA SER A 182 -5.63 -20.53 -6.28
C SER A 182 -4.79 -19.61 -7.18
N GLU A 183 -3.59 -20.05 -7.57
CA GLU A 183 -2.70 -19.30 -8.46
C GLU A 183 -3.21 -19.24 -9.90
N GLN A 184 -3.78 -20.35 -10.41
CA GLN A 184 -4.21 -20.49 -11.79
C GLN A 184 -5.46 -21.39 -11.86
N PRO A 185 -6.68 -20.82 -11.92
CA PRO A 185 -7.91 -21.59 -11.88
C PRO A 185 -8.22 -22.37 -13.17
N GLU A 186 -7.38 -22.22 -14.21
CA GLU A 186 -7.59 -22.91 -15.48
C GLU A 186 -7.30 -24.41 -15.35
N ARG A 187 -8.30 -25.23 -15.67
CA ARG A 187 -8.26 -26.70 -15.54
C ARG A 187 -7.01 -27.34 -16.14
N LYS A 188 -6.61 -26.90 -17.34
CA LYS A 188 -5.43 -27.43 -18.04
C LYS A 188 -4.15 -27.12 -17.27
N ILE A 189 -4.07 -25.92 -16.70
CA ILE A 189 -2.93 -25.49 -15.88
C ILE A 189 -2.90 -26.27 -14.57
N ILE A 190 -4.04 -26.42 -13.88
CA ILE A 190 -4.15 -27.24 -12.66
C ILE A 190 -3.64 -28.66 -12.95
N TYR A 191 -4.13 -29.31 -14.00
CA TYR A 191 -3.71 -30.65 -14.39
C TYR A 191 -2.18 -30.75 -14.61
N LEU A 192 -1.62 -29.83 -15.39
CA LEU A 192 -0.19 -29.80 -15.69
C LEU A 192 0.65 -29.54 -14.43
N ASN A 193 0.23 -28.61 -13.58
CA ASN A 193 0.93 -28.27 -12.35
C ASN A 193 0.89 -29.40 -11.32
N THR A 194 -0.26 -30.06 -11.16
CA THR A 194 -0.38 -31.23 -10.28
C THR A 194 0.53 -32.38 -10.75
N LEU A 195 0.59 -32.66 -12.06
CA LEU A 195 1.50 -33.66 -12.61
C LEU A 195 2.98 -33.30 -12.44
N LYS A 196 3.32 -32.02 -12.67
CA LYS A 196 4.69 -31.52 -12.52
C LYS A 196 5.15 -31.61 -11.07
N ARG A 197 4.27 -31.30 -10.11
CA ARG A 197 4.59 -31.25 -8.68
C ARG A 197 4.64 -32.63 -8.03
N PHE A 198 3.66 -33.49 -8.30
CA PHE A 198 3.49 -34.78 -7.62
C PHE A 198 3.81 -35.99 -8.50
N GLY A 199 4.37 -35.76 -9.69
CA GLY A 199 4.66 -36.81 -10.65
C GLY A 199 3.41 -37.36 -11.36
N LYS A 200 3.65 -38.15 -12.43
CA LYS A 200 2.58 -38.58 -13.34
C LYS A 200 1.52 -39.47 -12.67
N ARG A 201 1.94 -40.39 -11.80
CA ARG A 201 1.05 -41.37 -11.17
C ARG A 201 0.21 -40.74 -10.07
N ASP A 202 0.85 -40.09 -9.11
CA ASP A 202 0.18 -39.55 -7.93
C ASP A 202 -0.51 -38.23 -8.23
N GLY A 203 0.11 -37.37 -9.06
CA GLY A 203 -0.54 -36.16 -9.55
C GLY A 203 -1.84 -36.43 -10.32
N LEU A 204 -1.92 -37.54 -11.07
CA LEU A 204 -3.16 -37.94 -11.74
C LEU A 204 -4.25 -38.37 -10.74
N LYS A 205 -3.88 -39.07 -9.65
CA LYS A 205 -4.84 -39.46 -8.59
C LYS A 205 -5.35 -38.22 -7.86
N ILE A 206 -4.45 -37.33 -7.43
CA ILE A 206 -4.78 -36.07 -6.76
C ILE A 206 -5.72 -35.22 -7.62
N TYR A 207 -5.35 -34.99 -8.89
CA TYR A 207 -6.19 -34.23 -9.82
C TYR A 207 -7.58 -34.84 -9.98
N ARG A 208 -7.70 -36.16 -10.07
CA ARG A 208 -8.99 -36.86 -10.18
C ARG A 208 -9.84 -36.71 -8.90
N SER A 209 -9.24 -36.78 -7.72
CA SER A 209 -9.95 -36.60 -6.44
C SER A 209 -10.53 -35.19 -6.34
N VAL A 210 -9.72 -34.18 -6.68
CA VAL A 210 -10.12 -32.78 -6.54
C VAL A 210 -11.05 -32.31 -7.67
N ARG A 211 -10.84 -32.79 -8.90
CA ARG A 211 -11.73 -32.48 -10.04
C ARG A 211 -13.19 -32.88 -9.78
N LYS A 212 -13.42 -33.99 -9.06
CA LYS A 212 -14.78 -34.47 -8.75
C LYS A 212 -15.55 -33.51 -7.86
N VAL A 213 -14.88 -32.85 -6.92
CA VAL A 213 -15.52 -31.99 -5.91
C VAL A 213 -15.61 -30.53 -6.34
N LEU A 214 -14.76 -30.08 -7.26
CA LEU A 214 -14.71 -28.69 -7.72
C LEU A 214 -15.58 -28.40 -8.95
N ASP A 215 -16.37 -29.38 -9.44
CA ASP A 215 -17.23 -29.26 -10.64
C ASP A 215 -16.54 -28.51 -11.80
N LEU A 216 -15.26 -28.83 -12.04
CA LEU A 216 -14.48 -28.27 -13.13
C LEU A 216 -15.07 -28.81 -14.46
N LYS A 217 -16.07 -28.11 -15.01
CA LYS A 217 -16.75 -28.46 -16.26
C LYS A 217 -15.79 -28.39 -17.45
N ASP A 218 -16.16 -29.10 -18.52
CA ASP A 218 -15.38 -29.23 -19.77
C ASP A 218 -15.22 -27.91 -20.51
#